data_AF-E8LIN2-F1
#
_entry.id   AF-E8LIN2-F1
#
_cell.length_a   1.000
_cell.length_b   1.000
_cell.length_c   1.000
_cell.angle_alpha   90.00
_cell.angle_beta   90.00
_cell.angle_gamma   90.00
#
_symmetry.space_group_name_H-M   'P 1'
#
loop_
_entity.id
_entity.type
_entity.pdbx_description
1 polymer ?
#
loop_
_entity_poly.entity_id
_entity_poly.type
_entity_poly.pdbx_seq_one_letter_code
_entity_poly.pdbx_strand_id
1 'polypeptide(L)' 'MTLPVKDKYDAFIADGLVPEGRWGEPDDVAQVASMLALNPMPYTVGQIFDVDGGLHFHSF' A
#
# COMPACT_ATOMS: atom_id res chain seq x y z
N MET A 1 1.57 -10.21 13.58
CA MET A 1 0.43 -10.67 12.76
C MET A 1 0.85 -11.21 11.40
N THR A 2 1.88 -10.66 10.73
CA THR A 2 2.33 -11.08 9.40
C THR A 2 3.21 -12.32 9.37
N LEU A 3 4.04 -12.54 10.41
CA LEU A 3 4.99 -13.65 10.47
C LEU A 3 4.41 -15.04 10.13
N PRO A 4 3.24 -15.47 10.67
CA PRO A 4 2.70 -16.80 10.37
C PRO A 4 2.19 -16.99 8.94
N VAL A 5 1.96 -15.90 8.21
CA VAL A 5 1.37 -15.90 6.86
C VAL A 5 2.34 -15.40 5.80
N LYS A 6 3.59 -15.11 6.18
CA LYS A 6 4.58 -14.50 5.30
C LYS A 6 4.77 -15.30 4.01
N ASP A 7 5.11 -16.59 4.14
CA ASP A 7 5.40 -17.45 2.98
C ASP A 7 4.20 -17.56 2.00
N LYS A 8 2.99 -17.58 2.55
CA LYS A 8 1.76 -17.60 1.76
C LYS A 8 1.60 -16.32 0.92
N TYR A 9 1.81 -15.16 1.53
CA TYR A 9 1.68 -13.88 0.84
C TYR A 9 2.89 -13.58 -0.06
N ASP A 10 4.09 -14.08 0.27
CA ASP A 10 5.24 -14.04 -0.65
C ASP A 10 4.88 -14.71 -1.98
N ALA A 11 4.29 -15.92 -1.93
CA ALA A 11 3.84 -16.63 -3.12
C ALA A 11 2.76 -15.84 -3.87
N PHE A 12 1.74 -15.33 -3.18
CA PHE A 12 0.70 -14.55 -3.82
C PHE A 12 1.21 -13.27 -4.49
N ILE A 13 2.15 -12.57 -3.85
CA ILE A 13 2.78 -11.37 -4.41
C ILE A 13 3.59 -11.76 -5.66
N ALA A 14 4.34 -12.86 -5.61
CA ALA A 14 5.06 -13.38 -6.78
C ALA A 14 4.12 -13.78 -7.93
N ASP A 15 2.92 -14.28 -7.60
CA ASP A 15 1.86 -14.61 -8.56
C ASP A 15 1.06 -13.38 -9.03
N GLY A 16 1.41 -12.17 -8.58
CA GLY A 16 0.85 -10.90 -9.07
C GLY A 16 -0.33 -10.35 -8.27
N LEU A 17 -0.57 -10.82 -7.04
CA LEU A 17 -1.62 -10.28 -6.16
C LEU A 17 -1.47 -8.77 -5.93
N VAL A 18 -0.23 -8.30 -5.78
CA VAL A 18 0.10 -6.87 -5.66
C VAL A 18 0.75 -6.43 -6.96
N PRO A 19 0.17 -5.50 -7.73
CA PRO A 19 0.75 -5.00 -8.98
C PRO A 19 2.19 -4.50 -8.85
N GLU A 20 2.53 -3.85 -7.73
CA GLU A 20 3.90 -3.39 -7.42
C GLU A 20 4.89 -4.56 -7.17
N GLY A 21 4.40 -5.79 -6.98
CA GLY A 21 5.24 -6.99 -6.91
C GLY A 21 6.07 -7.14 -5.63
N ARG A 22 5.74 -6.40 -4.57
CA ARG A 22 6.42 -6.49 -3.27
C ARG A 22 5.48 -6.29 -2.09
N TRP A 23 6.00 -6.60 -0.90
CA TRP A 23 5.39 -6.16 0.34
C TRP A 23 5.45 -4.65 0.48
N GLY A 24 4.40 -4.07 1.07
CA GLY A 24 4.47 -2.72 1.61
C GLY A 24 5.32 -2.70 2.88
N GLU A 25 6.14 -1.67 3.01
CA GLU A 25 6.96 -1.39 4.18
C GLU A 25 6.36 -0.24 5.00
N PRO A 26 6.65 -0.14 6.31
CA PRO A 26 6.16 0.97 7.13
C PRO A 26 6.48 2.35 6.54
N ASP A 27 7.62 2.47 5.86
CA ASP A 27 8.08 3.71 5.22
C ASP A 27 7.17 4.17 4.07
N ASP A 28 6.50 3.26 3.36
CA ASP A 28 5.54 3.62 2.30
C ASP A 28 4.36 4.41 2.88
N VAL A 29 3.82 3.95 4.01
CA VAL A 29 2.72 4.62 4.73
C VAL A 29 3.21 5.92 5.37
N ALA A 30 4.40 5.91 5.96
CA ALA A 30 4.99 7.07 6.63
C ALA A 30 5.23 8.24 5.67
N GLN A 31 5.68 7.97 4.44
CA GLN A 31 5.86 8.99 3.42
C GLN A 31 4.54 9.69 3.05
N VAL A 32 3.47 8.92 2.81
CA VAL A 32 2.15 9.48 2.49
C VAL A 32 1.58 10.27 3.66
N ALA A 33 1.64 9.72 4.88
CA ALA A 33 1.16 10.41 6.08
C ALA A 33 1.91 11.73 6.32
N SER A 34 3.24 11.73 6.16
CA SER A 34 4.08 12.92 6.32
C SER A 34 3.76 13.99 5.27
N MET A 35 3.60 13.59 4.00
CA MET A 35 3.18 14.49 2.92
C MET A 35 1.83 15.13 3.25
N LEU A 36 0.84 14.36 3.68
CA LEU A 36 -0.49 14.90 4.03
C LEU A 36 -0.42 15.87 5.21
N ALA A 37 0.40 15.58 6.21
CA ALA A 37 0.59 16.46 7.37
C ALA A 37 1.23 17.82 7.01
N LEU A 38 2.06 17.85 5.96
CA LEU A 38 2.68 19.09 5.45
C LEU A 38 1.73 19.95 4.59
N ASN A 39 0.53 19.46 4.29
CA ASN A 39 -0.51 20.14 3.51
C ASN A 39 -0.07 20.75 2.15
N PRO A 40 0.66 20.03 1.29
CA PRO A 40 1.05 20.52 -0.04
C PRO A 40 -0.13 20.57 -1.03
N MET A 41 -1.25 19.88 -0.72
CA MET A 41 -2.43 19.76 -1.58
C MET A 41 -3.70 20.21 -0.82
N PRO A 42 -3.85 21.51 -0.49
CA PRO A 42 -4.88 21.97 0.45
C PRO A 42 -6.32 21.83 -0.04
N TYR A 43 -6.54 21.54 -1.33
CA TYR A 43 -7.86 21.43 -1.94
C TYR A 43 -8.33 19.97 -2.13
N THR A 44 -7.69 19.01 -1.46
CA THR A 44 -8.01 17.56 -1.57
C THR A 44 -8.59 16.98 -0.28
N VAL A 45 -9.20 17.81 0.58
CA VAL A 45 -9.82 17.36 1.82
C VAL A 45 -10.88 16.28 1.53
N GLY A 46 -10.87 15.21 2.33
CA GLY A 46 -11.83 14.11 2.24
C GLY A 46 -11.48 13.03 1.21
N GLN A 47 -10.32 13.11 0.55
CA GLN A 47 -9.86 12.04 -0.34
C GLN A 47 -9.26 10.86 0.43
N ILE A 48 -9.40 9.66 -0.14
CA ILE A 48 -8.79 8.42 0.34
C ILE A 48 -7.49 8.20 -0.43
N PHE A 49 -6.42 7.81 0.27
CA PHE A 49 -5.14 7.44 -0.32
C PHE A 49 -4.85 5.98 0.02
N ASP A 50 -4.99 5.11 -0.97
CA ASP A 50 -4.67 3.69 -0.84
C ASP A 50 -3.16 3.48 -0.99
N VAL A 51 -2.51 3.02 0.09
CA VAL A 51 -1.07 2.75 0.15
C VAL A 51 -0.85 1.25 0.18
N ASP A 52 -1.19 0.60 -0.93
CA ASP A 52 -1.33 -0.87 -0.99
C ASP A 52 -0.62 -1.52 -2.20
N GLY A 53 0.17 -0.75 -2.95
CA GLY A 53 0.86 -1.24 -4.16
C GLY A 53 -0.10 -1.64 -5.29
N GLY A 54 -1.35 -1.14 -5.26
CA GLY A 54 -2.39 -1.44 -6.23
C GLY A 54 -3.21 -2.69 -5.92
N LEU A 55 -3.10 -3.23 -4.70
CA LEU A 55 -3.85 -4.42 -4.26
C LEU A 55 -5.36 -4.27 -4.48
N HIS A 56 -5.94 -3.10 -4.19
CA HIS A 56 -7.38 -2.88 -4.35
C HIS A 56 -7.85 -2.78 -5.82
N PHE A 57 -6.93 -2.57 -6.77
CA PHE A 57 -7.27 -2.53 -8.20
C PHE A 57 -7.39 -3.93 -8.81
N HIS A 58 -6.98 -4.98 -8.11
CA HIS A 58 -7.10 -6.36 -8.59
C HIS A 58 -8.57 -6.79 -8.62
N SER A 59 -9.24 -6.51 -9.74
CA SER A 59 -10.54 -7.08 -10.11
C SER A 59 -10.31 -8.36 -10.92
N PHE A 60 -11.05 -9.41 -10.55
CA PHE A 60 -11.04 -10.76 -11.12
C PHE A 60 -11.10 -10.82 -12.66
#